data_AF-A0A7V6Q0Y5-F1
#
_entry.id   AF-A0A7V6Q0Y5-F1
#
_cell.length_a   1.000
_cell.length_b   1.000
_cell.length_c   1.000
_cell.angle_alpha   90.00
_cell.angle_beta   90.00
_cell.angle_gamma   90.00
#
_symmetry.space_group_name_H-M   'P 1'
#
loop_
_entity.id
_entity.type
_entity.pdbx_description
1 polymer ?
#
loop_
_entity_poly.entity_id
_entity_poly.type
_entity_poly.pdbx_seq_one_letter_code
_entity_poly.pdbx_strand_id
1 'polypeptide(L)'
;MPAINCPVCFLTDKNGNILNPYKADAIKYVEVSCRKICPQEQAKLPSGKLVNLYKVTVYIKGYISVFIDNHNFSGPIQFSKIEHLYLYAPPGSTVKFTVKNFSCCAVPVNTEYDIEEMEFKLIVNIDTVVRVLTQIDITVRNPNSLINSGEHEICPDTDEICISVYKVLDHKCFKSKIIINYKKSKKRLLKANVYQYNALSEKDKKTYTSDDELKKYGDKGILNPDDVSYLNLYINGVLQPQVVYKVEENELTLETEDAPIPGAPIIITFITFTDENGEILDAEIYQYNTVSDGIKNKYTNDDEIQMYGDKGILDPSNTSFFNVFINGVLQPKTNYFLKEGLLELKTTDIPQEGVPITVQFVTIKSKDNKVLKADVFQYNAYAQDKKVYTNNDEIISYGNNGIPDPTQTSYQSLYINGVIQPNVNYTVQPGVLTLKTEDIPLKDSPIILQSVCVYL
;
A
#
# COMPACT_ATOMS: atom_id res chain seq x y z
N MET A 1 -19.49 -36.00 1.34
CA MET A 1 -18.94 -35.15 2.41
C MET A 1 -17.63 -34.58 1.89
N PRO A 2 -17.51 -33.28 1.59
CA PRO A 2 -16.22 -32.73 1.23
C PRO A 2 -15.33 -32.69 2.47
N ALA A 3 -14.07 -33.05 2.31
CA ALA A 3 -13.08 -33.06 3.39
C ALA A 3 -12.91 -31.65 3.98
N ILE A 4 -12.83 -31.57 5.30
CA ILE A 4 -12.50 -30.32 6.00
C ILE A 4 -11.03 -30.03 5.67
N ASN A 5 -10.78 -28.98 4.90
CA ASN A 5 -9.42 -28.56 4.58
C ASN A 5 -8.80 -27.89 5.80
N CYS A 6 -7.77 -28.52 6.38
CA CYS A 6 -7.17 -28.06 7.62
C CYS A 6 -6.32 -26.79 7.38
N PRO A 7 -6.59 -25.68 8.10
CA PRO A 7 -5.77 -24.47 8.01
C PRO A 7 -4.37 -24.74 8.58
N VAL A 8 -3.35 -24.29 7.86
CA VAL A 8 -1.94 -24.43 8.26
C VAL A 8 -1.34 -23.05 8.49
N CYS A 9 -0.57 -22.90 9.55
CA CYS A 9 0.12 -21.65 9.85
C CYS A 9 1.63 -21.78 9.60
N PHE A 10 2.21 -20.84 8.85
CA PHE A 10 3.64 -20.79 8.58
C PHE A 10 4.27 -19.50 9.09
N LEU A 11 5.56 -19.57 9.46
CA LEU A 11 6.39 -18.37 9.65
C LEU A 11 6.64 -17.72 8.30
N THR A 12 6.46 -16.40 8.21
CA THR A 12 6.69 -15.63 6.99
C THR A 12 7.55 -14.39 7.23
N ASP A 13 8.04 -13.80 6.15
CA ASP A 13 8.53 -12.42 6.19
C ASP A 13 7.35 -11.41 6.16
N LYS A 14 7.69 -10.12 6.18
CA LYS A 14 6.71 -9.02 6.09
C LYS A 14 5.95 -8.94 4.76
N ASN A 15 6.40 -9.68 3.74
CA ASN A 15 5.80 -9.74 2.41
C ASN A 15 4.96 -11.02 2.23
N GLY A 16 4.92 -11.92 3.22
CA GLY A 16 4.18 -13.18 3.16
C GLY A 16 4.98 -14.37 2.60
N ASN A 17 6.27 -14.23 2.34
CA ASN A 17 7.10 -15.36 1.89
C ASN A 17 7.41 -16.30 3.06
N ILE A 18 7.22 -17.61 2.86
CA ILE A 18 7.47 -18.62 3.90
C ILE A 18 8.96 -18.66 4.26
N LEU A 19 9.26 -18.60 5.56
CA LEU A 19 10.61 -18.65 6.11
C LEU A 19 10.87 -19.97 6.84
N ASN A 20 12.13 -20.42 6.80
CA ASN A 20 12.60 -21.46 7.71
C ASN A 20 12.87 -20.82 9.09
N PRO A 21 12.16 -21.24 10.17
CA PRO A 21 12.29 -20.64 11.51
C PRO A 21 13.67 -20.81 12.14
N TYR A 22 14.48 -21.75 11.64
CA TYR A 22 15.81 -22.05 12.16
C TYR A 22 16.93 -21.27 11.46
N LYS A 23 16.62 -20.51 10.40
CA LYS A 23 17.59 -19.60 9.77
C LYS A 23 17.79 -18.34 10.59
N ALA A 24 18.97 -17.73 10.46
CA ALA A 24 19.26 -16.43 11.05
C ALA A 24 18.22 -15.39 10.61
N ASP A 25 17.86 -14.49 11.52
CA ASP A 25 16.92 -13.38 11.32
C ASP A 25 15.48 -13.72 10.90
N ALA A 26 15.12 -15.01 10.84
CA ALA A 26 13.75 -15.44 10.57
C ALA A 26 12.78 -14.99 11.68
N ILE A 27 13.23 -15.01 12.93
CA ILE A 27 12.55 -14.40 14.08
C ILE A 27 13.51 -13.39 14.70
N LYS A 28 13.03 -12.16 14.89
CA LYS A 28 13.88 -11.07 15.39
C LYS A 28 13.79 -10.99 16.90
N TYR A 29 14.96 -10.92 17.52
CA TYR A 29 15.14 -10.69 18.95
C TYR A 29 15.83 -9.33 19.11
N VAL A 30 15.11 -8.37 19.70
CA VAL A 30 15.62 -7.00 19.89
C VAL A 30 15.72 -6.72 21.38
N GLU A 31 16.90 -6.34 21.86
CA GLU A 31 17.07 -5.90 23.25
C GLU A 31 16.43 -4.51 23.43
N VAL A 32 15.46 -4.38 24.35
CA VAL A 32 14.58 -3.19 24.49
C VAL A 32 15.16 -2.12 25.42
N SER A 33 16.48 -1.90 25.38
CA SER A 33 17.23 -0.82 26.07
C SER A 33 18.00 -1.20 27.34
N CYS A 34 19.24 -0.69 27.32
CA CYS A 34 20.24 -0.39 28.35
C CYS A 34 20.30 -1.27 29.60
N ARG A 35 21.42 -2.00 29.73
CA ARG A 35 21.98 -2.48 31.00
C ARG A 35 22.18 -1.28 31.95
N LYS A 36 21.13 -0.83 32.63
CA LYS A 36 21.32 -0.05 33.87
C LYS A 36 22.18 -0.95 34.75
N ILE A 37 23.34 -0.43 35.16
CA ILE A 37 24.46 -1.11 35.81
C ILE A 37 24.08 -1.50 37.24
N CYS A 38 22.96 -2.21 37.41
CA CYS A 38 22.52 -2.72 38.70
C CYS A 38 22.36 -4.23 38.56
N PRO A 39 23.27 -5.02 39.12
CA PRO A 39 23.03 -6.42 39.43
C PRO A 39 21.66 -6.55 40.10
N GLN A 40 20.78 -7.40 39.57
CA GLN A 40 19.46 -7.58 40.15
C GLN A 40 19.44 -8.77 41.11
N GLU A 41 20.25 -9.80 40.84
CA GLU A 41 20.29 -11.04 41.61
C GLU A 41 21.72 -11.62 41.64
N GLN A 42 22.02 -12.45 42.65
CA GLN A 42 23.26 -13.23 42.72
C GLN A 42 22.96 -14.72 42.55
N ALA A 43 23.77 -15.39 41.75
CA ALA A 43 23.70 -16.83 41.56
C ALA A 43 25.05 -17.49 41.87
N LYS A 44 25.01 -18.71 42.40
CA LYS A 44 26.21 -19.52 42.66
C LYS A 44 26.42 -20.47 41.48
N LEU A 45 27.55 -20.33 40.79
CA LEU A 45 27.97 -21.24 39.73
C LEU A 45 28.25 -22.65 40.29
N PRO A 46 28.23 -23.72 39.47
CA PRO A 46 28.64 -25.07 39.88
C PRO A 46 30.06 -25.13 40.46
N SER A 47 30.93 -24.20 40.07
CA SER A 47 32.28 -24.03 40.63
C SER A 47 32.31 -23.41 42.05
N GLY A 48 31.15 -23.06 42.61
CA GLY A 48 31.02 -22.40 43.90
C GLY A 48 31.16 -20.87 43.88
N LYS A 49 31.54 -20.28 42.74
CA LYS A 49 31.75 -18.83 42.57
C LYS A 49 30.40 -18.09 42.49
N LEU A 50 30.27 -16.99 43.22
CA LEU A 50 29.13 -16.08 43.12
C LEU A 50 29.26 -15.17 41.88
N VAL A 51 28.18 -15.05 41.12
CA VAL A 51 28.08 -14.17 39.95
C VAL A 51 26.83 -13.30 40.00
N ASN A 52 26.93 -12.10 39.45
CA ASN A 52 25.81 -11.17 39.32
C ASN A 52 25.01 -11.47 38.06
N LEU A 53 23.69 -11.64 38.19
CA LEU A 53 22.78 -11.78 37.07
C LEU A 53 22.24 -10.42 36.64
N TYR A 54 22.15 -10.25 35.32
CA TYR A 54 21.64 -9.06 34.66
C TYR A 54 20.28 -9.38 34.04
N LYS A 55 19.31 -8.49 34.26
CA LYS A 55 18.00 -8.56 33.62
C LYS A 55 18.11 -8.09 32.17
N VAL A 56 17.99 -9.02 31.24
CA VAL A 56 17.93 -8.79 29.80
C VAL A 56 16.47 -8.82 29.36
N THR A 57 15.97 -7.69 28.84
CA THR A 57 14.62 -7.59 28.29
C THR A 57 14.68 -7.72 26.79
N VAL A 58 14.05 -8.75 26.25
CA VAL A 58 14.06 -9.04 24.81
C VAL A 58 12.65 -8.91 24.22
N TYR A 59 12.54 -8.18 23.12
CA TYR A 59 11.37 -8.09 22.29
C TYR A 59 11.51 -9.04 21.11
N ILE A 60 10.69 -10.08 21.13
CA ILE A 60 10.59 -11.12 20.11
C ILE A 60 9.53 -10.67 19.12
N LYS A 61 9.85 -10.63 17.83
CA LYS A 61 8.89 -10.27 16.77
C LYS A 61 9.13 -11.05 15.48
N GLY A 62 8.06 -11.27 14.73
CA GLY A 62 8.07 -11.89 13.41
C GLY A 62 6.69 -11.82 12.76
N TYR A 63 6.54 -12.51 11.65
CA TYR A 63 5.26 -12.60 10.93
C TYR A 63 4.89 -14.06 10.70
N ILE A 64 3.59 -14.35 10.68
CA ILE A 64 3.03 -15.64 10.30
C ILE A 64 1.92 -15.42 9.27
N SER A 65 1.61 -16.42 8.46
CA SER A 65 0.44 -16.40 7.58
C SER A 65 -0.32 -17.72 7.66
N VAL A 66 -1.63 -17.66 7.45
CA VAL A 66 -2.53 -18.82 7.42
C VAL A 66 -2.74 -19.23 5.98
N PHE A 67 -2.69 -20.53 5.72
CA PHE A 67 -2.90 -21.15 4.43
C PHE A 67 -4.02 -22.17 4.52
N ILE A 68 -4.86 -22.24 3.49
CA ILE A 68 -5.90 -23.26 3.32
C ILE A 68 -5.69 -23.81 1.90
N ASP A 69 -5.61 -25.14 1.75
CA ASP A 69 -5.38 -25.79 0.45
C ASP A 69 -4.16 -25.28 -0.32
N ASN A 70 -3.05 -25.02 0.39
CA ASN A 70 -1.83 -24.42 -0.16
C ASN A 70 -2.02 -23.01 -0.76
N HIS A 71 -3.19 -22.39 -0.60
CA HIS A 71 -3.43 -21.00 -0.95
C HIS A 71 -3.25 -20.13 0.28
N ASN A 72 -2.58 -18.99 0.10
CA ASN A 72 -2.40 -18.04 1.19
C ASN A 72 -3.75 -17.39 1.53
N PHE A 73 -4.24 -17.66 2.73
CA PHE A 73 -5.55 -17.20 3.19
C PHE A 73 -5.48 -15.81 3.84
N SER A 74 -4.37 -15.51 4.53
CA SER A 74 -4.14 -14.25 5.22
C SER A 74 -2.94 -13.50 4.64
N GLY A 75 -2.95 -12.17 4.71
CA GLY A 75 -1.70 -11.42 4.65
C GLY A 75 -0.76 -11.79 5.82
N PRO A 76 0.49 -11.30 5.84
CA PRO A 76 1.42 -11.52 6.94
C PRO A 76 0.90 -10.87 8.24
N ILE A 77 0.65 -11.70 9.24
CA ILE A 77 0.16 -11.32 10.57
C ILE A 77 1.36 -11.17 11.49
N GLN A 78 1.58 -9.96 12.01
CA GLN A 78 2.68 -9.71 12.94
C GLN A 78 2.39 -10.35 14.31
N PHE A 79 3.38 -11.05 14.86
CA PHE A 79 3.38 -11.48 16.24
C PHE A 79 4.49 -10.77 17.01
N SER A 80 4.27 -10.53 18.29
CA SER A 80 5.35 -10.07 19.16
C SER A 80 5.12 -10.40 20.63
N LYS A 81 6.23 -10.47 21.40
CA LYS A 81 6.21 -10.71 22.84
C LYS A 81 7.45 -10.11 23.50
N ILE A 82 7.30 -9.62 24.73
CA ILE A 82 8.42 -9.23 25.60
C ILE A 82 8.70 -10.37 26.58
N GLU A 83 9.97 -10.74 26.73
CA GLU A 83 10.45 -11.68 27.72
C GLU A 83 11.54 -11.04 28.58
N HIS A 84 11.58 -11.42 29.86
CA HIS A 84 12.62 -10.99 30.80
C HIS A 84 13.48 -12.18 31.20
N LEU A 85 14.78 -12.08 30.96
CA LEU A 85 15.75 -13.13 31.23
C LEU A 85 16.79 -12.62 32.23
N TYR A 86 17.07 -13.41 33.26
CA TYR A 86 18.19 -13.16 34.17
C TYR A 86 19.36 -14.03 33.70
N LEU A 87 20.43 -13.38 33.24
CA LEU A 87 21.58 -14.01 32.60
C LEU A 87 22.88 -13.46 33.19
N TYR A 88 23.92 -14.30 33.28
CA TYR A 88 25.27 -13.82 33.56
C TYR A 88 25.87 -13.18 32.30
N ALA A 89 25.56 -11.89 32.10
CA ALA A 89 25.94 -11.08 30.93
C ALA A 89 26.75 -9.83 31.32
N PRO A 90 28.01 -9.98 31.76
CA PRO A 90 28.86 -8.85 32.14
C PRO A 90 29.06 -7.86 30.97
N PRO A 91 29.36 -6.58 31.23
CA PRO A 91 29.65 -5.58 30.19
C PRO A 91 30.66 -6.10 29.16
N GLY A 92 30.43 -5.82 27.87
CA GLY A 92 31.25 -6.34 26.77
C GLY A 92 30.85 -7.71 26.22
N SER A 93 30.00 -8.47 26.92
CA SER A 93 29.43 -9.72 26.38
C SER A 93 28.34 -9.47 25.32
N THR A 94 28.20 -10.39 24.38
CA THR A 94 27.15 -10.41 23.35
C THR A 94 26.11 -11.48 23.69
N VAL A 95 24.83 -11.15 23.55
CA VAL A 95 23.73 -12.10 23.77
C VAL A 95 23.22 -12.58 22.41
N LYS A 96 23.29 -13.89 22.16
CA LYS A 96 22.86 -14.54 20.92
C LYS A 96 21.66 -15.44 21.18
N PHE A 97 20.59 -15.26 20.40
CA PHE A 97 19.39 -16.08 20.45
C PHE A 97 19.38 -17.09 19.31
N THR A 98 18.86 -18.28 19.57
CA THR A 98 18.72 -19.34 18.55
C THR A 98 17.41 -20.09 18.79
N VAL A 99 16.59 -20.20 17.74
CA VAL A 99 15.36 -20.98 17.78
C VAL A 99 15.72 -22.47 17.81
N LYS A 100 15.24 -23.19 18.82
CA LYS A 100 15.39 -24.64 18.96
C LYS A 100 14.20 -25.39 18.38
N ASN A 101 13.01 -24.87 18.60
CA ASN A 101 11.77 -25.43 18.07
C ASN A 101 10.79 -24.29 17.77
N PHE A 102 10.03 -24.45 16.71
CA PHE A 102 8.98 -23.53 16.31
C PHE A 102 7.74 -24.33 15.92
N SER A 103 6.58 -23.96 16.46
CA SER A 103 5.30 -24.45 15.97
C SER A 103 4.31 -23.30 15.85
N CYS A 104 3.53 -23.31 14.78
CA CYS A 104 2.38 -22.44 14.63
C CYS A 104 1.14 -23.27 14.30
N CYS A 105 0.05 -23.02 15.02
CA CYS A 105 -1.24 -23.66 14.78
C CYS A 105 -2.29 -22.60 14.49
N ALA A 106 -3.14 -22.85 13.50
CA ALA A 106 -4.36 -22.08 13.26
C ALA A 106 -5.56 -22.91 13.70
N VAL A 107 -6.30 -22.44 14.71
CA VAL A 107 -7.49 -23.13 15.21
C VAL A 107 -8.72 -22.32 14.80
N PRO A 108 -9.60 -22.83 13.92
CA PRO A 108 -10.82 -22.13 13.56
C PRO A 108 -11.72 -21.97 14.80
N VAL A 109 -12.28 -20.77 14.98
CA VAL A 109 -13.14 -20.42 16.11
C VAL A 109 -14.62 -20.63 15.75
N ASN A 110 -15.01 -20.25 14.53
CA ASN A 110 -16.35 -20.49 13.99
C ASN A 110 -16.30 -21.63 12.96
N THR A 111 -17.30 -22.51 12.99
CA THR A 111 -17.42 -23.68 12.09
C THR A 111 -18.49 -23.50 11.02
N GLU A 112 -19.12 -22.32 10.95
CA GLU A 112 -20.04 -21.98 9.88
C GLU A 112 -19.26 -21.71 8.58
N TYR A 113 -19.74 -22.32 7.49
CA TYR A 113 -19.03 -22.60 6.24
C TYR A 113 -18.84 -21.36 5.33
N ASP A 114 -18.60 -20.18 5.89
CA ASP A 114 -18.16 -19.03 5.10
C ASP A 114 -16.64 -18.86 5.24
N ILE A 115 -15.90 -19.27 4.20
CA ILE A 115 -14.44 -19.11 4.09
C ILE A 115 -14.06 -17.62 4.19
N GLU A 116 -14.97 -16.70 3.85
CA GLU A 116 -14.72 -15.26 3.87
C GLU A 116 -14.84 -14.62 5.26
N GLU A 117 -15.46 -15.31 6.24
CA GLU A 117 -15.67 -14.82 7.62
C GLU A 117 -14.98 -15.70 8.68
N MET A 118 -14.02 -16.54 8.28
CA MET A 118 -13.34 -17.41 9.23
C MET A 118 -12.51 -16.64 10.25
N GLU A 119 -12.75 -16.96 11.51
CA GLU A 119 -11.97 -16.55 12.67
C GLU A 119 -11.02 -17.66 13.07
N PHE A 120 -9.76 -17.30 13.36
CA PHE A 120 -8.72 -18.21 13.81
C PHE A 120 -8.12 -17.74 15.12
N LYS A 121 -7.93 -18.68 16.03
CA LYS A 121 -7.01 -18.55 17.15
C LYS A 121 -5.66 -19.11 16.73
N LEU A 122 -4.72 -18.21 16.47
CA LEU A 122 -3.35 -18.58 16.10
C LEU A 122 -2.51 -18.76 17.36
N ILE A 123 -1.77 -19.86 17.42
CA ILE A 123 -0.93 -20.19 18.57
C ILE A 123 0.49 -20.41 18.04
N VAL A 124 1.38 -19.48 18.37
CA VAL A 124 2.81 -19.56 18.04
C VAL A 124 3.57 -19.99 19.29
N ASN A 125 4.32 -21.09 19.19
CA ASN A 125 5.23 -21.54 20.23
C ASN A 125 6.66 -21.49 19.70
N ILE A 126 7.54 -20.85 20.48
CA ILE A 126 8.95 -20.68 20.15
C ILE A 126 9.77 -21.16 21.35
N ASP A 127 10.52 -22.23 21.17
CA ASP A 127 11.53 -22.64 22.13
C ASP A 127 12.85 -22.00 21.72
N THR A 128 13.42 -21.17 22.60
CA THR A 128 14.63 -20.39 22.31
C THR A 128 15.75 -20.78 23.25
N VAL A 129 16.97 -20.94 22.70
CA VAL A 129 18.21 -20.99 23.46
C VAL A 129 18.88 -19.62 23.37
N VAL A 130 19.13 -19.01 24.51
CA VAL A 130 19.98 -17.82 24.62
C VAL A 130 21.37 -18.24 25.07
N ARG A 131 22.40 -17.67 24.44
CA ARG A 131 23.81 -17.83 24.82
C ARG A 131 24.43 -16.47 25.03
N VAL A 132 25.09 -16.30 26.16
CA VAL A 132 25.94 -15.15 26.43
C VAL A 132 27.36 -15.50 26.01
N LEU A 133 27.93 -14.71 25.12
CA LEU A 133 29.25 -14.93 24.52
C LEU A 133 30.19 -13.80 24.93
N THR A 134 31.45 -14.14 25.20
CA THR A 134 32.55 -13.19 25.26
C THR A 134 33.67 -13.66 24.37
N GLN A 135 34.32 -12.74 23.66
CA GLN A 135 35.52 -13.07 22.90
C GLN A 135 36.69 -13.21 23.88
N ILE A 136 37.46 -14.27 23.71
CA ILE A 136 38.72 -14.48 24.42
C ILE A 136 39.78 -14.92 23.43
N ASP A 137 41.01 -14.57 23.71
CA ASP A 137 42.17 -15.04 22.97
C ASP A 137 42.78 -16.20 23.74
N ILE A 138 42.94 -17.34 23.06
CA ILE A 138 43.60 -18.52 23.60
C ILE A 138 44.95 -18.63 22.92
N THR A 139 45.99 -18.63 23.72
CA THR A 139 47.34 -18.89 23.24
C THR A 139 47.60 -20.40 23.26
N VAL A 140 47.96 -20.97 22.11
CA VAL A 140 48.35 -22.37 21.98
C VAL A 140 49.76 -22.46 21.41
N ARG A 141 50.54 -23.43 21.87
CA ARG A 141 51.87 -23.69 21.31
C ARG A 141 51.74 -24.17 19.87
N ASN A 142 52.59 -23.62 19.00
CA ASN A 142 52.69 -24.02 17.60
C ASN A 142 53.17 -25.49 17.51
N PRO A 143 52.35 -26.43 16.99
CA PRO A 143 52.74 -27.83 16.89
C PRO A 143 53.95 -28.07 15.96
N ASN A 144 54.26 -27.12 15.08
CA ASN A 144 55.34 -27.23 14.10
C ASN A 144 56.70 -26.74 14.64
N SER A 145 56.78 -26.26 15.89
CA SER A 145 58.02 -25.77 16.50
C SER A 145 59.03 -26.88 16.88
N LEU A 146 58.60 -28.16 16.89
CA LEU A 146 59.46 -29.29 17.30
C LEU A 146 60.40 -29.83 16.20
N ILE A 147 60.55 -29.16 15.06
CA ILE A 147 61.47 -29.60 14.00
C ILE A 147 62.38 -28.43 13.60
N ASN A 148 63.44 -28.21 14.38
CA ASN A 148 64.81 -27.87 13.92
C ASN A 148 65.60 -27.26 15.08
N SER A 149 66.29 -28.09 15.85
CA SER A 149 67.44 -27.64 16.64
C SER A 149 68.66 -27.54 15.70
N GLY A 150 68.82 -26.39 15.07
CA GLY A 150 70.02 -25.99 14.33
C GLY A 150 70.35 -24.56 14.71
N GLU A 151 71.55 -24.38 15.22
CA GLU A 151 72.08 -23.14 15.82
C GLU A 151 71.79 -21.89 14.98
N HIS A 152 70.90 -21.03 15.50
CA HIS A 152 70.97 -19.57 15.35
C HIS A 152 70.03 -18.91 16.35
N GLU A 153 70.44 -17.78 16.93
CA GLU A 153 69.61 -16.94 17.81
C GLU A 153 68.29 -16.57 17.12
N ILE A 154 67.21 -17.23 17.53
CA ILE A 154 65.85 -16.89 17.13
C ILE A 154 65.19 -16.25 18.34
N CYS A 155 64.59 -15.07 18.13
CA CYS A 155 63.85 -14.32 19.15
C CYS A 155 62.87 -15.23 19.93
N PRO A 156 62.75 -15.13 21.28
CA PRO A 156 61.99 -16.07 22.10
C PRO A 156 60.45 -16.08 21.89
N ASP A 157 59.91 -15.25 21.00
CA ASP A 157 58.49 -14.86 21.02
C ASP A 157 57.62 -15.46 19.89
N THR A 158 58.06 -16.50 19.16
CA THR A 158 57.32 -16.99 17.97
C THR A 158 56.71 -18.39 18.06
N ASP A 159 56.73 -19.02 19.24
CA ASP A 159 56.17 -20.38 19.42
C ASP A 159 54.69 -20.42 19.82
N GLU A 160 54.04 -19.26 19.91
CA GLU A 160 52.67 -19.12 20.42
C GLU A 160 51.71 -18.60 19.34
N ILE A 161 50.71 -19.40 19.00
CA ILE A 161 49.61 -19.02 18.09
C ILE A 161 48.44 -18.52 18.94
N CYS A 162 47.97 -17.31 18.63
CA CYS A 162 46.78 -16.73 19.25
C CYS A 162 45.53 -17.11 18.45
N ILE A 163 44.55 -17.74 19.10
CA ILE A 163 43.26 -18.09 18.52
C ILE A 163 42.16 -17.34 19.26
N SER A 164 41.51 -16.39 18.57
CA SER A 164 40.31 -15.74 19.09
C SER A 164 39.11 -16.68 19.01
N VAL A 165 38.50 -16.98 20.15
CA VAL A 165 37.29 -17.82 20.25
C VAL A 165 36.20 -17.14 21.07
N TYR A 166 34.97 -17.58 20.89
CA TYR A 166 33.85 -17.19 21.75
C TYR A 166 33.68 -18.17 22.90
N LYS A 167 33.89 -17.69 24.14
CA LYS A 167 33.53 -18.43 25.35
C LYS A 167 32.05 -18.19 25.69
N VAL A 168 31.31 -19.27 25.88
CA VAL A 168 29.94 -19.21 26.41
C VAL A 168 30.00 -18.97 27.92
N LEU A 169 29.51 -17.82 28.38
CA LEU A 169 29.46 -17.45 29.80
C LEU A 169 28.23 -18.04 30.50
N ASP A 170 27.11 -18.04 29.78
CA ASP A 170 25.83 -18.51 30.29
C ASP A 170 24.97 -19.00 29.12
N HIS A 171 24.07 -19.93 29.41
CA HIS A 171 23.05 -20.35 28.46
C HIS A 171 21.75 -20.67 29.19
N LYS A 172 20.63 -20.28 28.56
CA LYS A 172 19.30 -20.54 29.12
C LYS A 172 18.35 -20.95 28.00
N CYS A 173 17.44 -21.87 28.32
CA CYS A 173 16.32 -22.20 27.45
C CYS A 173 15.06 -21.54 28.00
N PHE A 174 14.23 -20.98 27.14
CA PHE A 174 12.91 -20.50 27.51
C PHE A 174 11.91 -20.78 26.40
N LYS A 175 10.62 -20.84 26.77
CA LYS A 175 9.51 -21.10 25.85
C LYS A 175 8.61 -19.88 25.82
N SER A 176 8.30 -19.41 24.61
CA SER A 176 7.37 -18.31 24.39
C SER A 176 6.15 -18.82 23.65
N LYS A 177 4.99 -18.72 24.30
CA LYS A 177 3.68 -18.92 23.69
C LYS A 177 3.04 -17.56 23.40
N ILE A 178 2.59 -17.36 22.17
CA ILE A 178 1.91 -16.16 21.69
C ILE A 178 0.57 -16.60 21.11
N ILE A 179 -0.51 -15.97 21.54
CA ILE A 179 -1.87 -16.25 21.07
C ILE A 179 -2.37 -15.00 20.36
N ILE A 180 -2.84 -15.18 19.13
CA ILE A 180 -3.38 -14.10 18.30
C ILE A 180 -4.79 -14.50 17.90
N ASN A 181 -5.76 -13.63 18.16
CA ASN A 181 -7.10 -13.78 17.60
C ASN A 181 -7.09 -13.07 16.26
N TYR A 182 -7.20 -13.83 15.19
CA TYR A 182 -7.24 -13.32 13.82
C TYR A 182 -8.66 -13.50 13.28
N LYS A 183 -9.26 -12.40 12.82
CA LYS A 183 -10.53 -12.40 12.10
C LYS A 183 -10.24 -11.93 10.69
N LYS A 184 -10.61 -12.72 9.68
CA LYS A 184 -10.65 -12.22 8.32
C LYS A 184 -11.88 -11.32 8.22
N SER A 185 -11.67 -10.01 8.30
CA SER A 185 -12.74 -9.06 8.02
C SER A 185 -13.09 -9.19 6.54
N LYS A 186 -14.35 -9.49 6.25
CA LYS A 186 -14.92 -9.34 4.90
C LYS A 186 -14.64 -7.91 4.47
N LYS A 187 -13.71 -7.72 3.53
CA LYS A 187 -13.57 -6.45 2.83
C LYS A 187 -14.87 -6.24 2.07
N ARG A 188 -15.81 -5.50 2.66
CA ARG A 188 -17.10 -5.29 2.01
C ARG A 188 -16.88 -4.22 0.96
N LEU A 189 -17.04 -4.60 -0.31
CA LEU A 189 -16.99 -3.65 -1.41
C LEU A 189 -18.11 -2.61 -1.22
N LEU A 190 -17.72 -1.35 -1.08
CA LEU A 190 -18.64 -0.24 -1.03
C LEU A 190 -19.06 0.14 -2.44
N LYS A 191 -20.36 0.07 -2.75
CA LYS A 191 -20.89 0.60 -4.00
C LYS A 191 -20.99 2.12 -3.92
N ALA A 192 -20.57 2.79 -4.99
CA ALA A 192 -20.82 4.21 -5.15
C ALA A 192 -21.99 4.43 -6.10
N ASN A 193 -22.80 5.43 -5.80
CA ASN A 193 -23.68 6.04 -6.77
C ASN A 193 -22.87 7.09 -7.55
N VAL A 194 -22.93 7.04 -8.88
CA VAL A 194 -22.28 8.03 -9.74
C VAL A 194 -23.34 8.72 -10.55
N TYR A 195 -23.41 10.04 -10.40
CA TYR A 195 -24.24 10.90 -11.22
C TYR A 195 -23.37 11.85 -12.04
N GLN A 196 -23.81 12.18 -13.25
CA GLN A 196 -23.06 13.09 -14.12
C GLN A 196 -24.00 14.14 -14.69
N TYR A 197 -23.72 15.40 -14.34
CA TYR A 197 -24.32 16.56 -15.00
C TYR A 197 -23.50 16.89 -16.24
N ASN A 198 -24.18 17.17 -17.35
CA ASN A 198 -23.57 17.50 -18.63
C ASN A 198 -24.26 18.73 -19.22
N ALA A 199 -23.49 19.76 -19.56
CA ALA A 199 -23.94 20.95 -20.27
C ALA A 199 -22.96 21.31 -21.39
N LEU A 200 -23.35 22.23 -22.27
CA LEU A 200 -22.46 22.86 -23.23
C LEU A 200 -22.23 24.30 -22.81
N SER A 201 -20.98 24.74 -22.92
CA SER A 201 -20.65 26.14 -22.68
C SER A 201 -21.29 27.05 -23.72
N GLU A 202 -21.66 28.23 -23.27
CA GLU A 202 -22.15 29.30 -24.12
C GLU A 202 -21.18 30.50 -24.05
N LYS A 203 -21.28 31.39 -25.03
CA LYS A 203 -20.41 32.56 -25.10
C LYS A 203 -20.55 33.41 -23.84
N ASP A 204 -19.41 33.72 -23.22
CA ASP A 204 -19.29 34.56 -22.02
C ASP A 204 -20.03 34.01 -20.78
N LYS A 205 -20.54 32.77 -20.82
CA LYS A 205 -21.30 32.15 -19.73
C LYS A 205 -20.39 31.49 -18.71
N LYS A 206 -20.48 31.97 -17.46
CA LYS A 206 -19.74 31.44 -16.30
C LYS A 206 -20.62 30.82 -15.22
N THR A 207 -21.92 30.98 -15.31
CA THR A 207 -22.88 30.35 -14.40
C THR A 207 -23.74 29.38 -15.18
N TYR A 208 -23.85 28.16 -14.67
CA TYR A 208 -24.61 27.06 -15.24
C TYR A 208 -25.62 26.57 -14.21
N THR A 209 -26.84 26.24 -14.66
CA THR A 209 -27.90 25.77 -13.78
C THR A 209 -28.38 24.38 -14.16
N SER A 210 -29.26 23.80 -13.33
CA SER A 210 -29.95 22.54 -13.64
C SER A 210 -30.78 22.56 -14.95
N ASP A 211 -31.13 23.74 -15.45
CA ASP A 211 -31.85 23.90 -16.73
C ASP A 211 -30.94 23.76 -17.95
N ASP A 212 -29.64 24.01 -17.79
CA ASP A 212 -28.64 23.85 -18.86
C ASP A 212 -28.27 22.38 -19.11
N GLU A 213 -28.78 21.47 -18.28
CA GLU A 213 -28.48 20.05 -18.37
C GLU A 213 -28.98 19.42 -19.67
N LEU A 214 -28.10 18.72 -20.35
CA LEU A 214 -28.42 17.86 -21.48
C LEU A 214 -29.19 16.63 -20.99
N LYS A 215 -30.52 16.73 -20.98
CA LYS A 215 -31.43 15.71 -20.44
C LYS A 215 -31.32 14.29 -21.03
N LYS A 216 -30.64 14.14 -22.17
CA LYS A 216 -30.30 12.82 -22.74
C LYS A 216 -29.24 12.04 -21.94
N TYR A 217 -28.47 12.70 -21.09
CA TYR A 217 -27.39 12.09 -20.31
C TYR A 217 -27.68 12.00 -18.81
N GLY A 218 -28.60 12.81 -18.29
CA GLY A 218 -29.03 12.86 -16.89
C GLY A 218 -30.14 13.88 -16.70
N ASP A 219 -30.89 13.80 -15.61
CA ASP A 219 -32.10 14.62 -15.39
C ASP A 219 -32.24 15.18 -13.97
N LYS A 220 -31.24 15.00 -13.11
CA LYS A 220 -31.25 15.43 -11.70
C LYS A 220 -30.71 16.84 -11.48
N GLY A 221 -30.17 17.49 -12.51
CA GLY A 221 -29.56 18.81 -12.39
C GLY A 221 -28.24 18.79 -11.61
N ILE A 222 -27.83 19.96 -11.09
CA ILE A 222 -26.61 20.10 -10.28
C ILE A 222 -26.96 19.75 -8.83
N LEU A 223 -26.37 18.68 -8.30
CA LEU A 223 -26.65 18.21 -6.94
C LEU A 223 -26.01 19.11 -5.88
N ASN A 224 -26.61 19.12 -4.68
CA ASN A 224 -25.98 19.74 -3.51
C ASN A 224 -24.66 19.01 -3.17
N PRO A 225 -23.53 19.72 -3.04
CA PRO A 225 -22.26 19.11 -2.63
C PRO A 225 -22.30 18.39 -1.28
N ASP A 226 -23.20 18.78 -0.37
CA ASP A 226 -23.35 18.15 0.95
C ASP A 226 -24.06 16.77 0.87
N ASP A 227 -24.72 16.46 -0.25
CA ASP A 227 -25.43 15.20 -0.49
C ASP A 227 -24.60 14.17 -1.29
N VAL A 228 -23.30 14.42 -1.44
CA VAL A 228 -22.37 13.54 -2.17
C VAL A 228 -21.06 13.39 -1.40
N SER A 229 -20.28 12.34 -1.67
CA SER A 229 -18.97 12.19 -1.02
C SER A 229 -17.96 13.16 -1.60
N TYR A 230 -17.91 13.28 -2.92
CA TYR A 230 -17.09 14.29 -3.61
C TYR A 230 -17.60 14.52 -5.04
N LEU A 231 -17.11 15.60 -5.64
CA LEU A 231 -17.37 15.93 -7.03
C LEU A 231 -16.10 16.35 -7.78
N ASN A 232 -16.16 16.26 -9.10
CA ASN A 232 -15.12 16.77 -10.01
C ASN A 232 -15.76 17.52 -11.16
N LEU A 233 -15.23 18.70 -11.47
CA LEU A 233 -15.58 19.47 -12.66
C LEU A 233 -14.55 19.23 -13.77
N TYR A 234 -15.03 18.88 -14.96
CA TYR A 234 -14.24 18.80 -16.18
C TYR A 234 -14.77 19.82 -17.18
N ILE A 235 -13.86 20.62 -17.74
CA ILE A 235 -14.16 21.54 -18.84
C ILE A 235 -13.32 21.12 -20.03
N ASN A 236 -13.97 20.78 -21.13
CA ASN A 236 -13.30 20.27 -22.34
C ASN A 236 -12.34 19.08 -22.08
N GLY A 237 -12.73 18.19 -21.16
CA GLY A 237 -11.93 17.02 -20.76
C GLY A 237 -10.81 17.30 -19.75
N VAL A 238 -10.57 18.56 -19.38
CA VAL A 238 -9.56 18.92 -18.37
C VAL A 238 -10.20 19.04 -16.99
N LEU A 239 -9.67 18.30 -16.02
CA LEU A 239 -10.06 18.39 -14.60
C LEU A 239 -9.73 19.80 -14.07
N GLN A 240 -10.73 20.48 -13.52
CA GLN A 240 -10.57 21.84 -13.00
C GLN A 240 -10.16 21.84 -11.51
N PRO A 241 -9.29 22.78 -11.08
CA PRO A 241 -9.00 23.04 -9.67
C PRO A 241 -10.24 23.45 -8.88
N GLN A 242 -10.40 22.93 -7.66
CA GLN A 242 -11.57 23.24 -6.82
C GLN A 242 -11.69 24.72 -6.42
N VAL A 243 -10.59 25.47 -6.48
CA VAL A 243 -10.57 26.90 -6.16
C VAL A 243 -11.06 27.80 -7.29
N VAL A 244 -11.25 27.27 -8.51
CA VAL A 244 -11.66 28.08 -9.66
C VAL A 244 -13.15 27.96 -9.98
N TYR A 245 -13.91 27.30 -9.11
CA TYR A 245 -15.35 27.18 -9.26
C TYR A 245 -16.04 26.93 -7.93
N LYS A 246 -17.31 27.31 -7.87
CA LYS A 246 -18.21 27.03 -6.76
C LYS A 246 -19.39 26.20 -7.26
N VAL A 247 -19.75 25.16 -6.52
CA VAL A 247 -20.97 24.38 -6.75
C VAL A 247 -21.90 24.58 -5.57
N GLU A 248 -23.15 24.89 -5.86
CA GLU A 248 -24.28 24.88 -4.93
C GLU A 248 -25.38 24.02 -5.54
N GLU A 249 -26.40 23.70 -4.76
CA GLU A 249 -27.57 23.01 -5.31
C GLU A 249 -28.16 23.83 -6.48
N ASN A 250 -28.31 23.20 -7.63
CA ASN A 250 -28.79 23.79 -8.88
C ASN A 250 -27.89 24.83 -9.57
N GLU A 251 -26.69 25.12 -9.06
CA GLU A 251 -25.81 26.13 -9.65
C GLU A 251 -24.32 25.74 -9.64
N LEU A 252 -23.66 25.92 -10.78
CA LEU A 252 -22.20 25.96 -10.92
C LEU A 252 -21.80 27.37 -11.32
N THR A 253 -20.91 28.00 -10.56
CA THR A 253 -20.32 29.30 -10.90
C THR A 253 -18.81 29.15 -11.10
N LEU A 254 -18.32 29.53 -12.28
CA LEU A 254 -16.89 29.56 -12.62
C LEU A 254 -16.27 30.87 -12.16
N GLU A 255 -15.22 30.78 -11.36
CA GLU A 255 -14.51 31.91 -10.76
C GLU A 255 -13.24 32.28 -11.57
N THR A 256 -13.12 31.74 -12.78
CA THR A 256 -12.07 32.09 -13.73
C THR A 256 -12.30 33.46 -14.36
N GLU A 257 -11.22 34.07 -14.87
CA GLU A 257 -11.29 35.30 -15.67
C GLU A 257 -12.11 35.04 -16.94
N ASP A 258 -11.64 34.07 -17.74
CA ASP A 258 -12.25 33.70 -19.01
C ASP A 258 -13.39 32.69 -18.85
N ALA A 259 -14.40 32.83 -19.70
CA ALA A 259 -15.43 31.81 -19.89
C ALA A 259 -14.92 30.67 -20.79
N PRO A 260 -15.44 29.44 -20.63
CA PRO A 260 -15.09 28.34 -21.54
C PRO A 260 -15.44 28.65 -22.99
N ILE A 261 -14.65 28.12 -23.93
CA ILE A 261 -14.90 28.26 -25.38
C ILE A 261 -16.32 27.73 -25.69
N PRO A 262 -17.17 28.46 -26.44
CA PRO A 262 -18.54 28.03 -26.73
C PRO A 262 -18.62 26.62 -27.34
N GLY A 263 -19.57 25.81 -26.86
CA GLY A 263 -19.75 24.43 -27.28
C GLY A 263 -18.81 23.43 -26.62
N ALA A 264 -17.89 23.86 -25.77
CA ALA A 264 -17.08 22.97 -24.94
C ALA A 264 -17.96 22.23 -23.92
N PRO A 265 -17.71 20.94 -23.66
CA PRO A 265 -18.47 20.20 -22.66
C PRO A 265 -18.12 20.67 -21.26
N ILE A 266 -19.15 20.92 -20.45
CA ILE A 266 -19.09 21.18 -19.01
C ILE A 266 -19.65 19.94 -18.31
N ILE A 267 -18.81 19.23 -17.57
CA ILE A 267 -19.18 17.94 -16.97
C ILE A 267 -18.87 17.97 -15.48
N ILE A 268 -19.87 17.73 -14.65
CA ILE A 268 -19.67 17.50 -13.21
C ILE A 268 -19.95 16.03 -12.90
N THR A 269 -18.99 15.33 -12.32
CA THR A 269 -19.21 13.99 -11.77
C THR A 269 -19.44 14.09 -10.27
N PHE A 270 -20.54 13.54 -9.79
CA PHE A 270 -20.87 13.40 -8.38
C PHE A 270 -20.72 11.94 -7.98
N ILE A 271 -19.90 11.67 -6.97
CA ILE A 271 -19.65 10.33 -6.46
C ILE A 271 -20.13 10.28 -5.02
N THR A 272 -21.06 9.36 -4.73
CA THR A 272 -21.63 9.19 -3.39
C THR A 272 -21.37 7.78 -2.91
N PHE A 273 -20.58 7.66 -1.84
CA PHE A 273 -20.43 6.44 -1.07
C PHE A 273 -21.34 6.49 0.15
N THR A 274 -22.04 5.39 0.43
CA THR A 274 -22.84 5.26 1.65
C THR A 274 -22.39 4.08 2.48
N ASP A 275 -22.52 4.19 3.80
CA ASP A 275 -22.29 3.11 4.73
C ASP A 275 -23.46 2.09 4.74
N GLU A 276 -23.42 1.12 5.65
CA GLU A 276 -24.49 0.14 5.80
C GLU A 276 -25.83 0.70 6.28
N ASN A 277 -25.83 1.88 6.89
CA ASN A 277 -27.01 2.58 7.37
C ASN A 277 -27.57 3.57 6.32
N GLY A 278 -26.90 3.69 5.17
CA GLY A 278 -27.24 4.64 4.12
C GLY A 278 -26.70 6.05 4.35
N GLU A 279 -25.84 6.26 5.35
CA GLU A 279 -25.22 7.56 5.59
C GLU A 279 -24.05 7.79 4.65
N ILE A 280 -23.93 9.02 4.15
CA ILE A 280 -22.90 9.42 3.20
C ILE A 280 -21.54 9.42 3.90
N LEU A 281 -20.55 8.84 3.23
CA LEU A 281 -19.16 8.88 3.68
C LEU A 281 -18.49 10.17 3.20
N ASP A 282 -17.78 10.82 4.11
CA ASP A 282 -16.97 12.01 3.82
C ASP A 282 -15.79 11.65 2.90
N ALA A 283 -15.49 12.53 1.95
CA ALA A 283 -14.30 12.41 1.13
C ALA A 283 -13.64 13.77 0.85
N GLU A 284 -12.32 13.81 1.06
CA GLU A 284 -11.49 14.97 0.78
C GLU A 284 -10.79 14.81 -0.57
N ILE A 285 -10.83 15.87 -1.38
CA ILE A 285 -10.09 15.97 -2.63
C ILE A 285 -8.96 16.96 -2.42
N TYR A 286 -7.78 16.61 -2.91
CA TYR A 286 -6.67 17.53 -3.05
C TYR A 286 -6.09 17.40 -4.45
N GLN A 287 -5.69 18.51 -5.06
CA GLN A 287 -5.08 18.51 -6.38
C GLN A 287 -3.76 19.26 -6.33
N TYR A 288 -2.68 18.55 -6.64
CA TYR A 288 -1.42 19.18 -6.99
C TYR A 288 -1.46 19.53 -8.47
N ASN A 289 -1.26 20.80 -8.81
CA ASN A 289 -1.29 21.30 -10.18
C ASN A 289 0.05 21.94 -10.53
N THR A 290 0.61 21.57 -11.67
CA THR A 290 1.85 22.15 -12.21
C THR A 290 1.78 22.25 -13.73
N VAL A 291 2.72 22.97 -14.32
CA VAL A 291 2.86 23.14 -15.78
C VAL A 291 4.20 22.57 -16.20
N SER A 292 4.21 21.79 -17.28
CA SER A 292 5.46 21.30 -17.84
C SER A 292 6.31 22.44 -18.41
N ASP A 293 7.62 22.36 -18.20
CA ASP A 293 8.62 23.25 -18.81
C ASP A 293 9.15 22.70 -20.15
N GLY A 294 8.65 21.54 -20.60
CA GLY A 294 9.10 20.88 -21.83
C GLY A 294 10.46 20.18 -21.73
N ILE A 295 11.12 20.20 -20.56
CA ILE A 295 12.51 19.76 -20.38
C ILE A 295 12.62 18.69 -19.29
N LYS A 296 11.98 18.88 -18.13
CA LYS A 296 12.12 17.95 -17.00
C LYS A 296 11.00 16.91 -16.99
N ASN A 297 11.31 15.77 -16.40
CA ASN A 297 10.36 14.69 -16.14
C ASN A 297 10.11 14.48 -14.63
N LYS A 298 10.65 15.35 -13.78
CA LYS A 298 10.53 15.30 -12.32
C LYS A 298 9.91 16.59 -11.81
N TYR A 299 8.87 16.46 -11.01
CA TYR A 299 8.14 17.57 -10.43
C TYR A 299 8.13 17.42 -8.91
N THR A 300 8.40 18.52 -8.21
CA THR A 300 8.45 18.58 -6.75
C THR A 300 7.39 19.53 -6.21
N ASN A 301 7.34 19.69 -4.89
CA ASN A 301 6.45 20.66 -4.25
C ASN A 301 6.70 22.10 -4.72
N ASP A 302 7.93 22.43 -5.11
CA ASP A 302 8.29 23.78 -5.58
C ASP A 302 7.64 24.13 -6.92
N ASP A 303 7.22 23.11 -7.67
CA ASP A 303 6.56 23.27 -8.97
C ASP A 303 5.05 23.47 -8.87
N GLU A 304 4.49 23.38 -7.67
CA GLU A 304 3.06 23.56 -7.44
C GLU A 304 2.62 25.00 -7.72
N ILE A 305 1.55 25.14 -8.50
CA ILE A 305 0.86 26.41 -8.70
C ILE A 305 0.16 26.79 -7.39
N GLN A 306 0.82 27.65 -6.61
CA GLN A 306 0.41 27.99 -5.24
C GLN A 306 -1.01 28.58 -5.12
N MET A 307 -1.53 29.21 -6.19
CA MET A 307 -2.91 29.71 -6.19
C MET A 307 -3.96 28.60 -6.25
N TYR A 308 -3.59 27.36 -6.58
CA TYR A 308 -4.49 26.21 -6.66
C TYR A 308 -4.35 25.24 -5.48
N GLY A 309 -3.27 25.33 -4.71
CA GLY A 309 -2.98 24.47 -3.56
C GLY A 309 -1.62 24.78 -2.94
N ASP A 310 -1.41 24.34 -1.71
CA ASP A 310 -0.23 24.68 -0.89
C ASP A 310 0.32 23.49 -0.09
N LYS A 311 -0.15 22.27 -0.34
CA LYS A 311 0.23 21.05 0.41
C LYS A 311 1.30 20.23 -0.32
N GLY A 312 1.67 20.60 -1.55
CA GLY A 312 2.58 19.83 -2.38
C GLY A 312 2.05 18.45 -2.76
N ILE A 313 2.95 17.57 -3.18
CA ILE A 313 2.64 16.20 -3.55
C ILE A 313 2.49 15.37 -2.27
N LEU A 314 1.25 14.99 -1.94
CA LEU A 314 0.92 14.19 -0.76
C LEU A 314 1.53 12.77 -0.82
N ASP A 315 1.75 12.15 0.34
CA ASP A 315 2.08 10.72 0.42
C ASP A 315 0.87 9.88 -0.07
N PRO A 316 1.00 9.12 -1.17
CA PRO A 316 -0.07 8.25 -1.65
C PRO A 316 -0.54 7.24 -0.60
N SER A 317 0.34 6.85 0.33
CA SER A 317 0.05 5.92 1.41
C SER A 317 -0.93 6.46 2.47
N ASN A 318 -1.22 7.76 2.46
CA ASN A 318 -2.19 8.41 3.37
C ASN A 318 -3.54 8.73 2.71
N THR A 319 -3.71 8.42 1.41
CA THR A 319 -4.93 8.70 0.64
C THR A 319 -5.66 7.42 0.27
N SER A 320 -6.92 7.49 -0.19
CA SER A 320 -7.64 6.30 -0.66
C SER A 320 -7.11 5.83 -2.01
N PHE A 321 -6.99 6.76 -2.95
CA PHE A 321 -6.35 6.57 -4.25
C PHE A 321 -5.96 7.93 -4.85
N PHE A 322 -5.29 7.89 -5.99
CA PHE A 322 -4.91 9.09 -6.73
C PHE A 322 -4.92 8.83 -8.24
N ASN A 323 -5.01 9.92 -9.00
CA ASN A 323 -5.00 9.96 -10.45
C ASN A 323 -3.97 10.99 -10.93
N VAL A 324 -3.28 10.68 -12.02
CA VAL A 324 -2.38 11.63 -12.70
C VAL A 324 -2.98 11.94 -14.06
N PHE A 325 -3.17 13.22 -14.37
CA PHE A 325 -3.64 13.70 -15.65
C PHE A 325 -2.55 14.55 -16.30
N ILE A 326 -2.35 14.35 -17.60
CA ILE A 326 -1.48 15.19 -18.42
C ILE A 326 -2.33 15.67 -19.59
N ASN A 327 -2.48 16.99 -19.74
CA ASN A 327 -3.37 17.58 -20.75
C ASN A 327 -4.81 17.02 -20.71
N GLY A 328 -5.36 16.80 -19.51
CA GLY A 328 -6.68 16.19 -19.33
C GLY A 328 -6.76 14.67 -19.56
N VAL A 329 -5.72 14.03 -20.09
CA VAL A 329 -5.68 12.58 -20.31
C VAL A 329 -5.17 11.86 -19.06
N LEU A 330 -6.00 10.96 -18.50
CA LEU A 330 -5.64 10.09 -17.39
C LEU A 330 -4.45 9.20 -17.77
N GLN A 331 -3.42 9.17 -16.92
CA GLN A 331 -2.19 8.45 -17.19
C GLN A 331 -2.18 7.04 -16.55
N PRO A 332 -1.66 6.03 -17.27
CA PRO A 332 -1.39 4.71 -16.71
C PRO A 332 -0.37 4.75 -15.56
N LYS A 333 -0.57 3.92 -14.53
CA LYS A 333 0.34 3.81 -13.38
C LYS A 333 1.78 3.43 -13.75
N THR A 334 1.98 2.75 -14.88
CA THR A 334 3.30 2.38 -15.39
C THR A 334 4.10 3.58 -15.90
N ASN A 335 3.42 4.67 -16.29
CA ASN A 335 4.03 5.84 -16.92
C ASN A 335 4.63 6.82 -15.92
N TYR A 336 4.45 6.59 -14.61
CA TYR A 336 4.99 7.47 -13.60
C TYR A 336 5.42 6.72 -12.33
N PHE A 337 6.12 7.43 -11.46
CA PHE A 337 6.37 7.08 -10.08
C PHE A 337 5.94 8.26 -9.21
N LEU A 338 5.18 7.97 -8.17
CA LEU A 338 4.67 8.97 -7.25
C LEU A 338 5.02 8.56 -5.83
N LYS A 339 5.59 9.50 -5.07
CA LYS A 339 5.76 9.43 -3.62
C LYS A 339 5.60 10.84 -3.05
N GLU A 340 5.53 10.95 -1.73
CA GLU A 340 5.53 12.25 -1.06
C GLU A 340 6.65 13.16 -1.60
N GLY A 341 6.27 14.36 -2.02
CA GLY A 341 7.16 15.38 -2.56
C GLY A 341 7.72 15.16 -3.97
N LEU A 342 7.35 14.07 -4.67
CA LEU A 342 7.92 13.76 -6.00
C LEU A 342 6.93 13.03 -6.92
N LEU A 343 6.74 13.61 -8.11
CA LEU A 343 6.21 12.95 -9.30
C LEU A 343 7.35 12.80 -10.32
N GLU A 344 7.62 11.58 -10.77
CA GLU A 344 8.59 11.27 -11.83
C GLU A 344 7.89 10.58 -13.00
N LEU A 345 7.88 11.21 -14.17
CA LEU A 345 7.40 10.61 -15.41
C LEU A 345 8.46 9.64 -15.94
N LYS A 346 8.04 8.41 -16.23
CA LYS A 346 8.87 7.31 -16.74
C LYS A 346 8.85 7.20 -18.26
N THR A 347 8.00 7.98 -18.92
CA THR A 347 7.93 8.04 -20.37
C THR A 347 9.19 8.73 -20.91
N THR A 348 9.63 8.32 -22.09
CA THR A 348 10.66 9.05 -22.86
C THR A 348 10.15 10.42 -23.30
N ASP A 349 8.85 10.49 -23.56
CA ASP A 349 8.19 11.65 -24.10
C ASP A 349 7.78 12.54 -22.93
N ILE A 350 8.38 13.72 -22.89
CA ILE A 350 8.13 14.74 -21.86
C ILE A 350 6.99 15.63 -22.37
N PRO A 351 6.01 16.00 -21.51
CA PRO A 351 4.95 16.91 -21.92
C PRO A 351 5.54 18.23 -22.40
N GLN A 352 5.02 18.78 -23.49
CA GLN A 352 5.49 20.05 -24.05
C GLN A 352 5.38 21.20 -23.04
N GLU A 353 6.19 22.24 -23.23
CA GLU A 353 6.10 23.46 -22.42
C GLU A 353 4.66 24.01 -22.42
N GLY A 354 4.15 24.37 -21.24
CA GLY A 354 2.79 24.87 -21.07
C GLY A 354 1.72 23.79 -20.86
N VAL A 355 2.05 22.50 -21.02
CA VAL A 355 1.08 21.41 -20.80
C VAL A 355 0.76 21.28 -19.30
N PRO A 356 -0.53 21.29 -18.90
CA PRO A 356 -0.92 21.12 -17.51
C PRO A 356 -0.76 19.66 -17.06
N ILE A 357 -0.29 19.51 -15.83
CA ILE A 357 -0.14 18.23 -15.13
C ILE A 357 -0.87 18.34 -13.79
N THR A 358 -1.79 17.43 -13.54
CA THR A 358 -2.60 17.40 -12.32
C THR A 358 -2.46 16.05 -11.64
N VAL A 359 -2.12 16.04 -10.35
CA VAL A 359 -2.22 14.87 -9.50
C VAL A 359 -3.39 15.07 -8.54
N GLN A 360 -4.47 14.32 -8.77
CA GLN A 360 -5.64 14.33 -7.91
C GLN A 360 -5.50 13.24 -6.85
N PHE A 361 -5.61 13.61 -5.58
CA PHE A 361 -5.68 12.71 -4.45
C PHE A 361 -7.11 12.67 -3.92
N VAL A 362 -7.62 11.47 -3.67
CA VAL A 362 -8.96 11.23 -3.11
C VAL A 362 -8.80 10.50 -1.79
N THR A 363 -9.38 11.04 -0.72
CA THR A 363 -9.32 10.47 0.63
C THR A 363 -10.72 10.29 1.17
N ILE A 364 -11.25 9.07 1.08
CA ILE A 364 -12.55 8.66 1.60
C ILE A 364 -12.37 8.20 3.04
N LYS A 365 -13.20 8.72 3.94
CA LYS A 365 -13.15 8.41 5.37
C LYS A 365 -14.37 7.60 5.79
N SER A 366 -14.14 6.59 6.62
CA SER A 366 -15.21 5.95 7.39
C SER A 366 -15.76 6.92 8.45
N LYS A 367 -16.89 6.59 9.07
CA LYS A 367 -17.42 7.28 10.27
C LYS A 367 -16.40 7.42 11.42
N ASP A 368 -15.50 6.47 11.59
CA ASP A 368 -14.44 6.53 12.61
C ASP A 368 -13.27 7.46 12.20
N ASN A 369 -13.41 8.26 11.14
CA ASN A 369 -12.34 9.04 10.50
C ASN A 369 -11.12 8.21 10.03
N LYS A 370 -11.28 6.89 9.82
CA LYS A 370 -10.26 6.05 9.20
C LYS A 370 -10.30 6.19 7.68
N VAL A 371 -9.15 6.36 7.05
CA VAL A 371 -9.01 6.37 5.58
C VAL A 371 -9.31 4.98 5.03
N LEU A 372 -10.30 4.90 4.14
CA LEU A 372 -10.64 3.67 3.42
C LEU A 372 -9.72 3.52 2.21
N LYS A 373 -8.99 2.41 2.13
CA LYS A 373 -8.11 2.16 0.98
C LYS A 373 -8.91 1.70 -0.23
N ALA A 374 -8.50 2.20 -1.40
CA ALA A 374 -9.10 1.82 -2.66
C ALA A 374 -8.08 1.13 -3.57
N ASP A 375 -8.50 0.04 -4.20
CA ASP A 375 -7.80 -0.55 -5.32
C ASP A 375 -8.31 0.10 -6.61
N VAL A 376 -7.39 0.48 -7.49
CA VAL A 376 -7.72 1.13 -8.78
C VAL A 376 -7.11 0.33 -9.91
N PHE A 377 -7.97 -0.16 -10.79
CA PHE A 377 -7.63 -0.88 -12.00
C PHE A 377 -7.92 0.01 -13.22
N GLN A 378 -7.11 -0.10 -14.25
CA GLN A 378 -7.29 0.61 -15.52
C GLN A 378 -7.18 -0.40 -16.64
N TYR A 379 -8.22 -0.46 -17.46
CA TYR A 379 -8.14 -1.06 -18.78
C TYR A 379 -7.81 0.05 -19.78
N ASN A 380 -6.74 -0.14 -20.54
CA ASN A 380 -6.26 0.84 -21.53
C ASN A 380 -6.28 0.19 -22.91
N ALA A 381 -6.87 0.87 -23.89
CA ALA A 381 -6.91 0.43 -25.28
C ALA A 381 -6.74 1.63 -26.21
N TYR A 382 -6.37 1.36 -27.45
CA TYR A 382 -6.48 2.35 -28.52
C TYR A 382 -7.81 2.19 -29.24
N ALA A 383 -8.46 3.31 -29.51
CA ALA A 383 -9.64 3.36 -30.35
C ALA A 383 -9.34 2.75 -31.72
N GLN A 384 -10.23 1.87 -32.15
CA GLN A 384 -10.22 1.25 -33.47
C GLN A 384 -11.53 1.58 -34.18
N ASP A 385 -11.66 1.14 -35.43
CA ASP A 385 -12.89 1.30 -36.23
C ASP A 385 -14.01 0.35 -35.76
N LYS A 386 -14.30 0.32 -34.45
CA LYS A 386 -15.28 -0.55 -33.79
C LYS A 386 -15.82 0.08 -32.49
N LYS A 387 -16.93 -0.50 -32.02
CA LYS A 387 -17.62 -0.09 -30.78
C LYS A 387 -17.50 -1.10 -29.63
N VAL A 388 -17.00 -2.29 -29.91
CA VAL A 388 -16.86 -3.36 -28.91
C VAL A 388 -15.39 -3.61 -28.68
N TYR A 389 -15.00 -3.50 -27.41
CA TYR A 389 -13.65 -3.68 -26.92
C TYR A 389 -13.64 -4.84 -25.93
N THR A 390 -12.60 -5.67 -26.03
CA THR A 390 -12.45 -6.88 -25.22
C THR A 390 -11.10 -6.88 -24.51
N ASN A 391 -10.86 -7.88 -23.65
CA ASN A 391 -9.55 -8.08 -23.03
C ASN A 391 -8.40 -8.20 -24.05
N ASN A 392 -8.68 -8.65 -25.28
CA ASN A 392 -7.66 -8.76 -26.33
C ASN A 392 -7.19 -7.41 -26.87
N ASP A 393 -7.95 -6.35 -26.63
CA ASP A 393 -7.62 -5.00 -27.07
C ASP A 393 -6.82 -4.21 -26.00
N GLU A 394 -6.60 -4.82 -24.83
CA GLU A 394 -5.84 -4.22 -23.75
C GLU A 394 -4.37 -4.01 -24.16
N ILE A 395 -3.86 -2.81 -23.86
CA ILE A 395 -2.44 -2.49 -23.98
C ILE A 395 -1.72 -3.15 -22.80
N ILE A 396 -1.22 -4.37 -23.03
CA ILE A 396 -0.63 -5.24 -21.98
C ILE A 396 0.52 -4.57 -21.21
N SER A 397 1.24 -3.63 -21.82
CA SER A 397 2.32 -2.89 -21.15
C SER A 397 1.83 -1.94 -20.03
N TYR A 398 0.55 -1.60 -20.01
CA TYR A 398 -0.07 -0.73 -19.00
C TYR A 398 -0.88 -1.49 -17.95
N GLY A 399 -1.20 -2.75 -18.22
CA GLY A 399 -1.99 -3.62 -17.35
C GLY A 399 -2.41 -4.88 -18.09
N ASN A 400 -2.76 -5.93 -17.36
CA ASN A 400 -3.25 -7.20 -17.92
C ASN A 400 -4.45 -7.72 -17.12
N ASN A 401 -5.26 -6.81 -16.58
CA ASN A 401 -6.40 -7.15 -15.73
C ASN A 401 -7.67 -7.38 -16.55
N GLY A 402 -7.65 -7.06 -17.84
CA GLY A 402 -8.84 -7.02 -18.68
C GLY A 402 -9.86 -5.99 -18.19
N ILE A 403 -11.09 -6.14 -18.66
CA ILE A 403 -12.24 -5.34 -18.26
C ILE A 403 -12.90 -6.03 -17.05
N PRO A 404 -12.85 -5.42 -15.85
CA PRO A 404 -13.40 -6.02 -14.64
C PRO A 404 -14.93 -6.11 -14.67
N ASP A 405 -15.48 -7.08 -13.93
CA ASP A 405 -16.92 -7.16 -13.68
C ASP A 405 -17.41 -5.89 -12.95
N PRO A 406 -18.33 -5.09 -13.51
CA PRO A 406 -18.85 -3.90 -12.86
C PRO A 406 -19.48 -4.20 -11.49
N THR A 407 -20.02 -5.41 -11.28
CA THR A 407 -20.59 -5.82 -10.00
C THR A 407 -19.54 -6.04 -8.92
N GLN A 408 -18.25 -6.15 -9.27
CA GLN A 408 -17.12 -6.29 -8.35
C GLN A 408 -16.31 -5.01 -8.16
N THR A 409 -16.82 -3.87 -8.65
CA THR A 409 -16.19 -2.55 -8.49
C THR A 409 -17.09 -1.59 -7.72
N SER A 410 -16.54 -0.58 -7.04
CA SER A 410 -17.35 0.46 -6.42
C SER A 410 -18.07 1.30 -7.47
N TYR A 411 -17.32 1.71 -8.49
CA TYR A 411 -17.81 2.35 -9.70
C TYR A 411 -16.77 2.24 -10.81
N GLN A 412 -17.20 2.55 -12.04
CA GLN A 412 -16.34 2.63 -13.21
C GLN A 412 -16.56 3.95 -13.95
N SER A 413 -15.48 4.49 -14.51
CA SER A 413 -15.47 5.72 -15.30
C SER A 413 -14.74 5.46 -16.61
N LEU A 414 -15.43 5.69 -17.73
CA LEU A 414 -14.85 5.59 -19.06
C LEU A 414 -14.38 6.96 -19.53
N TYR A 415 -13.13 7.04 -19.98
CA TYR A 415 -12.53 8.20 -20.63
C TYR A 415 -12.20 7.84 -22.07
N ILE A 416 -12.60 8.69 -23.00
CA ILE A 416 -12.24 8.58 -24.42
C ILE A 416 -11.58 9.90 -24.82
N ASN A 417 -10.32 9.83 -25.24
CA ASN A 417 -9.51 11.00 -25.58
C ASN A 417 -9.51 12.07 -24.46
N GLY A 418 -9.39 11.65 -23.20
CA GLY A 418 -9.40 12.52 -22.02
C GLY A 418 -10.80 12.97 -21.56
N VAL A 419 -11.84 12.84 -22.40
CA VAL A 419 -13.20 13.24 -22.04
C VAL A 419 -13.93 12.08 -21.36
N ILE A 420 -14.39 12.30 -20.13
CA ILE A 420 -15.21 11.33 -19.41
C ILE A 420 -16.57 11.15 -20.09
N GLN A 421 -16.99 9.90 -20.28
CA GLN A 421 -18.20 9.54 -21.00
C GLN A 421 -19.39 9.34 -20.04
N PRO A 422 -20.60 9.82 -20.40
CA PRO A 422 -21.84 9.48 -19.71
C PRO A 422 -22.11 7.98 -19.68
N ASN A 423 -22.64 7.48 -18.56
CA ASN A 423 -22.94 6.05 -18.37
C ASN A 423 -23.94 5.49 -19.41
N VAL A 424 -24.83 6.33 -19.93
CA VAL A 424 -25.77 5.94 -21.00
C VAL A 424 -25.07 5.63 -22.33
N ASN A 425 -23.87 6.18 -22.55
CA ASN A 425 -23.12 6.04 -23.80
C ASN A 425 -22.36 4.72 -23.91
N TYR A 426 -22.34 3.88 -22.87
CA TYR A 426 -21.64 2.60 -22.90
C TYR A 426 -22.27 1.57 -21.97
N THR A 427 -21.81 0.33 -22.10
CA THR A 427 -22.07 -0.76 -21.15
C THR A 427 -20.77 -1.50 -20.90
N VAL A 428 -20.60 -1.92 -19.65
CA VAL A 428 -19.50 -2.79 -19.23
C VAL A 428 -20.09 -4.12 -18.78
N GLN A 429 -19.47 -5.19 -19.24
CA GLN A 429 -19.67 -6.56 -18.78
C GLN A 429 -18.28 -7.15 -18.51
N PRO A 430 -18.17 -8.25 -17.73
CA PRO A 430 -16.89 -8.92 -17.54
C PRO A 430 -16.23 -9.21 -18.91
N GLY A 431 -15.04 -8.63 -19.13
CA GLY A 431 -14.26 -8.80 -20.35
C GLY A 431 -14.75 -8.03 -21.59
N VAL A 432 -15.81 -7.22 -21.51
CA VAL A 432 -16.40 -6.54 -22.66
C VAL A 432 -16.86 -5.11 -22.33
N LEU A 433 -16.41 -4.15 -23.13
CA LEU A 433 -16.86 -2.76 -23.14
C LEU A 433 -17.56 -2.51 -24.48
N THR A 434 -18.80 -2.03 -24.45
CA THR A 434 -19.57 -1.70 -25.65
C THR A 434 -19.98 -0.24 -25.64
N LEU A 435 -19.60 0.50 -26.68
CA LEU A 435 -20.01 1.88 -26.92
C LEU A 435 -21.39 1.89 -27.60
N LYS A 436 -22.30 2.71 -27.08
CA LYS A 436 -23.68 2.89 -27.57
C LYS A 436 -23.87 4.17 -28.37
N THR A 437 -22.84 4.99 -28.49
CA THR A 437 -22.84 6.21 -29.28
C THR A 437 -23.07 5.91 -30.76
N GLU A 438 -23.63 6.88 -31.50
CA GLU A 438 -23.75 6.80 -32.95
C GLU A 438 -22.36 6.81 -33.60
N ASP A 439 -21.52 7.74 -33.18
CA ASP A 439 -20.15 7.86 -33.66
C ASP A 439 -19.21 6.84 -33.01
N ILE A 440 -18.16 6.48 -33.75
CA ILE A 440 -17.01 5.74 -33.24
C ILE A 440 -15.94 6.73 -32.77
N PRO A 441 -15.16 6.40 -31.72
CA PRO A 441 -14.04 7.22 -31.31
C PRO A 441 -13.02 7.42 -32.43
N LEU A 442 -12.33 8.56 -32.43
CA LEU A 442 -11.25 8.82 -33.37
C LEU A 442 -10.20 7.71 -33.26
N LYS A 443 -9.82 7.12 -34.40
CA LYS A 443 -8.82 6.07 -34.45
C LYS A 443 -7.54 6.46 -33.72
N ASP A 444 -6.96 5.50 -33.01
CA ASP A 444 -5.75 5.62 -32.18
C ASP A 444 -5.87 6.57 -30.97
N SER A 445 -7.06 7.15 -30.71
CA SER A 445 -7.31 7.88 -29.46
C SER A 445 -7.33 6.94 -28.24
N PRO A 446 -6.89 7.40 -27.06
CA PRO A 446 -6.85 6.56 -25.87
C PRO A 446 -8.27 6.29 -25.35
N ILE A 447 -8.54 5.03 -25.03
CA ILE A 447 -9.72 4.56 -24.33
C ILE A 447 -9.26 4.01 -22.98
N ILE A 448 -9.77 4.60 -21.90
CA ILE A 448 -9.39 4.23 -20.53
C ILE A 448 -10.65 3.96 -19.73
N LEU A 449 -10.84 2.72 -19.30
CA LEU A 449 -11.87 2.36 -18.33
C LEU A 449 -11.21 2.23 -16.95
N GLN A 450 -11.44 3.21 -16.09
CA GLN A 450 -11.00 3.17 -14.71
C GLN A 450 -12.04 2.45 -13.86
N SER A 451 -11.61 1.49 -13.05
CA SER A 451 -12.42 0.80 -12.05
C SER A 451 -11.85 1.08 -10.67
N VAL A 452 -12.67 1.63 -9.78
CA VAL A 452 -12.29 1.93 -8.39
C VAL A 452 -13.01 0.96 -7.47
N CYS A 453 -12.29 0.37 -6.51
CA CYS A 453 -12.81 -0.56 -5.53
C CYS A 453 -12.42 -0.11 -4.13
N VAL A 454 -13.39 0.44 -3.39
CA VAL A 454 -13.25 0.86 -1.99
C VAL A 454 -13.83 -0.22 -1.10
N TYR A 455 -13.11 -0.56 -0.03
CA TYR A 455 -13.54 -1.60 0.92
C TYR A 455 -13.68 -1.03 2.32
N LEU A 456 -14.72 -1.49 3.03
CA LEU A 456 -14.88 -1.36 4.48
C LEU A 456 -14.25 -2.54 5.21
#